data_AF-A0A382ZTD0-F1
#
_entry.id   AF-A0A382ZTD0-F1
#
_cell.length_a   1.000
_cell.length_b   1.000
_cell.length_c   1.000
_cell.angle_alpha   90.00
_cell.angle_beta   90.00
_cell.angle_gamma   90.00
#
_symmetry.space_group_name_H-M   'P 1'
#
loop_
_entity.id
_entity.type
_entity.pdbx_description
1 polymer ?
#
loop_
_entity_poly.entity_id
_entity_poly.type
_entity_poly.pdbx_seq_one_letter_code
_entity_poly.pdbx_strand_id
1 'polypeptide(L)'
;ILESTLQPNLVVSDQFEQHELKMKDGSVVMGRIVVDEKDAYSLVQSGLEPLKLKKVNKAEVASKKASKLSMMPPGLANSMNADELKDLVAYFVSQGNNRHPVYKRPKSTKKLDIEIISAIYGVEGNAKRSMDVSKKIQQYFDAREYEFDITNSFAGRDPAGGTVKVLLLKYKFNGKTISKKIREGGLVSFYE
;
A
#
# COMPACT_ATOMS: atom_id res chain seq x y z
N ILE A 1 -9.95 0.92 10.85
CA ILE A 1 -9.63 1.78 9.68
C ILE A 1 -10.33 1.27 8.43
N LEU A 2 -10.08 0.03 7.96
CA LEU A 2 -10.77 -0.51 6.77
C LEU A 2 -12.30 -0.58 6.92
N GLU A 3 -12.81 -1.00 8.08
CA GLU A 3 -14.24 -0.92 8.43
C GLU A 3 -14.78 0.52 8.42
N SER A 4 -13.99 1.49 8.90
CA SER A 4 -14.35 2.92 8.90
C SER A 4 -14.38 3.51 7.49
N THR A 5 -13.65 2.93 6.53
CA THR A 5 -13.67 3.33 5.11
C THR A 5 -14.87 2.72 4.38
N LEU A 6 -15.24 1.47 4.70
CA LEU A 6 -16.36 0.76 4.07
C LEU A 6 -17.72 1.13 4.68
N GLN A 7 -17.76 1.43 5.98
CA GLN A 7 -18.95 1.77 6.74
C GLN A 7 -18.66 2.95 7.68
N PRO A 8 -18.52 4.18 7.15
CA PRO A 8 -18.11 5.36 7.94
C PRO A 8 -19.12 5.78 9.00
N ASN A 9 -20.35 5.24 8.96
CA ASN A 9 -21.39 5.50 9.96
C ASN A 9 -21.28 4.58 11.19
N LEU A 10 -20.43 3.55 11.20
CA LEU A 10 -20.36 2.58 12.31
C LEU A 10 -19.49 3.07 13.48
N VAL A 11 -18.49 3.90 13.21
CA VAL A 11 -17.58 4.47 14.20
C VAL A 11 -17.39 5.94 13.87
N VAL A 12 -18.30 6.78 14.36
CA VAL A 12 -18.09 8.23 14.34
C VAL A 12 -17.11 8.53 15.46
N SER A 13 -15.84 8.75 15.11
CA SER A 13 -14.90 9.40 16.03
C SER A 13 -15.43 10.81 16.31
N ASP A 14 -15.37 11.28 17.56
CA ASP A 14 -15.80 12.62 17.99
C ASP A 14 -15.27 13.73 17.07
N GLN A 15 -14.13 13.47 16.41
CA GLN A 15 -13.49 14.35 15.44
C GLN A 15 -14.28 14.55 14.13
N PHE A 16 -15.33 13.77 13.86
CA PHE A 16 -16.13 13.84 12.63
C PHE A 16 -17.65 13.95 12.87
N GLU A 17 -18.08 14.23 14.11
CA GLU A 17 -19.49 14.39 14.44
C GLU A 17 -20.13 15.57 13.69
N GLN A 18 -21.17 15.28 12.91
CA GLN A 18 -22.05 16.31 12.36
C GLN A 18 -23.00 16.83 13.42
N HIS A 19 -23.30 18.13 13.35
CA HIS A 19 -24.34 18.76 14.15
C HIS A 19 -25.48 19.20 13.23
N GLU A 20 -26.70 18.89 13.64
CA GLU A 20 -27.92 19.44 13.07
C GLU A 20 -28.32 20.67 13.89
N LEU A 21 -28.27 21.84 13.26
CA LEU A 21 -28.79 23.09 13.81
C LEU A 21 -30.15 23.37 13.18
N LYS A 22 -31.21 23.32 13.99
CA LYS A 22 -32.52 23.86 13.58
C LYS A 22 -32.56 25.33 13.89
N MET A 23 -32.87 26.13 12.87
CA MET A 23 -32.98 27.57 12.95
C MET A 23 -34.40 27.97 13.34
N LYS A 24 -34.57 29.17 13.91
CA LYS A 24 -35.87 29.72 14.30
C LYS A 24 -36.81 29.99 13.12
N ASP A 25 -36.24 30.18 11.92
CA ASP A 25 -36.98 30.31 10.66
C ASP A 25 -37.50 28.96 10.11
N GLY A 26 -37.22 27.85 10.80
CA GLY A 26 -37.59 26.50 10.40
C GLY A 26 -36.59 25.83 9.46
N SER A 27 -35.53 26.53 9.02
CA SER A 27 -34.47 25.93 8.23
C SER A 27 -33.56 25.01 9.06
N VAL A 28 -32.98 24.01 8.41
CA VAL A 28 -32.07 23.05 9.04
C VAL A 28 -30.71 23.18 8.39
N VAL A 29 -29.69 23.45 9.21
CA VAL A 29 -28.30 23.54 8.78
C VAL A 29 -27.54 22.37 9.37
N MET A 30 -27.05 21.47 8.50
CA MET A 30 -26.16 20.38 8.90
C MET A 30 -24.71 20.75 8.63
N GLY A 31 -23.83 20.44 9.56
CA GLY A 31 -22.38 20.64 9.43
C GLY A 31 -21.63 20.36 10.73
N ARG A 32 -20.30 20.29 10.67
CA ARG A 32 -19.45 20.18 11.86
C ARG A 32 -19.08 21.56 12.37
N ILE A 33 -19.33 21.80 13.66
CA ILE A 33 -18.89 23.03 14.33
C ILE A 33 -17.39 22.92 14.56
N VAL A 34 -16.62 23.80 13.90
CA VAL A 34 -15.16 23.86 14.04
C VAL A 34 -14.71 25.02 14.94
N VAL A 35 -15.53 26.07 15.03
CA VAL A 35 -15.31 27.19 15.94
C VAL A 35 -16.62 27.54 16.64
N ASP A 36 -16.54 27.65 17.95
CA ASP A 36 -17.61 28.11 18.85
C ASP A 36 -17.22 29.50 19.38
N GLU A 37 -17.70 30.56 18.71
CA GLU A 37 -17.52 31.94 19.15
C GLU A 37 -18.67 32.36 20.07
N LYS A 38 -18.52 33.47 20.79
CA LYS A 38 -19.53 33.94 21.76
C LYS A 38 -20.90 34.12 21.10
N ASP A 39 -20.93 34.64 19.87
CA ASP A 39 -22.15 35.03 19.16
C ASP A 39 -22.47 34.15 17.93
N ALA A 40 -21.54 33.32 17.47
CA ALA A 40 -21.71 32.54 16.24
C ALA A 40 -21.06 31.14 16.30
N TYR A 41 -21.64 30.20 15.56
CA TYR A 41 -21.03 28.93 15.20
C TYR A 41 -20.43 29.04 13.80
N SER A 42 -19.19 28.57 13.63
CA SER A 42 -18.62 28.33 12.29
C SER A 42 -18.69 26.86 11.98
N LEU A 43 -19.44 26.52 10.93
CA LEU A 43 -19.68 25.15 10.51
C LEU A 43 -18.99 24.82 9.19
N VAL A 44 -18.39 23.64 9.11
CA VAL A 44 -17.99 23.02 7.85
C VAL A 44 -19.14 22.13 7.39
N GLN A 45 -19.70 22.38 6.21
CA GLN A 45 -20.82 21.58 5.69
C GLN A 45 -20.37 20.37 4.87
N SER A 46 -19.16 20.40 4.31
CA SER A 46 -18.61 19.34 3.46
C SER A 46 -17.17 19.03 3.87
N GLY A 47 -16.85 17.74 4.04
CA GLY A 47 -15.48 17.30 4.28
C GLY A 47 -14.52 17.51 3.10
N LEU A 48 -15.05 17.75 1.89
CA LEU A 48 -14.26 18.03 0.68
C LEU A 48 -13.84 19.51 0.59
N GLU A 49 -14.53 20.40 1.30
CA GLU A 49 -14.25 21.85 1.32
C GLU A 49 -13.99 22.34 2.77
N PRO A 50 -12.94 21.86 3.45
CA PRO A 50 -12.73 22.13 4.87
C PRO A 50 -12.49 23.61 5.20
N LEU A 51 -12.08 24.41 4.22
CA LEU A 51 -11.81 25.85 4.37
C LEU A 51 -13.08 26.72 4.23
N LYS A 52 -14.20 26.15 3.76
CA LYS A 52 -15.43 26.89 3.53
C LYS A 52 -16.32 26.84 4.77
N LEU A 53 -16.15 27.83 5.63
CA LEU A 53 -16.89 27.96 6.88
C LEU A 53 -18.20 28.73 6.66
N LYS A 54 -19.33 28.11 7.00
CA LYS A 54 -20.61 28.81 7.13
C LYS A 54 -20.77 29.32 8.54
N LYS A 55 -20.84 30.64 8.72
CA LYS A 55 -21.16 31.26 10.00
C LYS A 55 -22.67 31.24 10.24
N VAL A 56 -23.08 30.82 11.43
CA VAL A 56 -24.48 30.78 11.87
C VAL A 56 -24.56 31.49 13.23
N ASN A 57 -25.42 32.50 13.35
CA ASN A 57 -25.58 33.24 14.60
C ASN A 57 -26.31 32.38 15.63
N LYS A 58 -25.80 32.32 16.87
CA LYS A 58 -26.43 31.55 17.95
C LYS A 58 -27.85 32.02 18.28
N ALA A 59 -28.12 33.31 18.11
CA ALA A 59 -29.44 33.90 18.37
C ALA A 59 -30.54 33.33 17.45
N GLU A 60 -30.15 32.83 16.27
CA GLU A 60 -31.04 32.29 15.25
C GLU A 60 -31.22 30.78 15.37
N VAL A 61 -30.45 30.10 16.23
CA VAL A 61 -30.54 28.65 16.46
C VAL A 61 -31.63 28.34 17.48
N ALA A 62 -32.60 27.53 17.09
CA ALA A 62 -33.66 27.01 17.97
C ALA A 62 -33.24 25.74 18.72
N SER A 63 -32.50 24.83 18.08
CA SER A 63 -31.98 23.63 18.74
C SER A 63 -30.71 23.10 18.06
N LYS A 64 -29.78 22.57 18.87
CA LYS A 64 -28.58 21.86 18.41
C LYS A 64 -28.70 20.37 18.74
N LYS A 65 -28.56 19.50 17.75
CA LYS A 65 -28.56 18.05 17.94
C LYS A 65 -27.30 17.44 17.33
N ALA A 66 -26.58 16.63 18.10
CA ALA A 66 -25.48 15.82 17.55
C ALA A 66 -26.07 14.72 16.64
N SER A 67 -25.55 14.61 15.42
CA SER A 67 -25.93 13.60 14.45
C SER A 67 -24.95 12.43 14.53
N LYS A 68 -25.49 11.20 14.55
CA LYS A 68 -24.70 9.96 14.42
C LYS A 68 -24.27 9.68 12.96
N LEU A 69 -24.55 10.60 12.03
CA LEU A 69 -24.18 10.47 10.62
C LEU A 69 -22.82 11.12 10.38
N SER A 70 -21.94 10.39 9.69
CA SER A 70 -20.59 10.87 9.38
C SER A 70 -20.62 11.96 8.31
N MET A 71 -19.68 12.90 8.40
CA MET A 71 -19.40 13.88 7.33
C MET A 71 -18.79 13.27 6.08
N MET A 72 -18.25 12.06 6.16
CA MET A 72 -17.61 11.42 5.03
C MET A 72 -18.68 11.00 4.02
N PRO A 73 -18.60 11.46 2.76
CA PRO A 73 -19.50 10.98 1.72
C PRO A 73 -19.41 9.45 1.61
N PRO A 74 -20.54 8.72 1.67
CA PRO A 74 -20.53 7.30 1.35
C PRO A 74 -20.18 7.12 -0.14
N GLY A 75 -19.65 5.95 -0.49
CA GLY A 75 -19.41 5.60 -1.90
C GLY A 75 -18.13 6.20 -2.52
N LEU A 76 -17.20 6.73 -1.74
CA LEU A 76 -15.85 7.09 -2.24
C LEU A 76 -15.12 5.89 -2.86
N ALA A 77 -15.40 4.67 -2.39
CA ALA A 77 -14.87 3.45 -3.01
C ALA A 77 -15.52 3.14 -4.37
N ASN A 78 -16.70 3.68 -4.68
CA ASN A 78 -17.43 3.36 -5.91
C ASN A 78 -16.81 4.00 -7.15
N SER A 79 -16.03 5.07 -6.98
CA SER A 79 -15.27 5.67 -8.08
C SER A 79 -13.98 4.93 -8.40
N MET A 80 -13.58 3.98 -7.55
CA MET A 80 -12.33 3.23 -7.71
C MET A 80 -12.56 2.00 -8.59
N ASN A 81 -11.60 1.71 -9.45
CA ASN A 81 -11.59 0.44 -10.18
C ASN A 81 -11.08 -0.71 -9.27
N ALA A 82 -11.18 -1.95 -9.77
CA ALA A 82 -10.80 -3.14 -9.01
C ALA A 82 -9.32 -3.14 -8.59
N ASP A 83 -8.42 -2.62 -9.43
CA ASP A 83 -6.98 -2.54 -9.13
C ASP A 83 -6.68 -1.46 -8.10
N GLU A 84 -7.29 -0.29 -8.21
CA GLU A 84 -7.15 0.79 -7.23
C GLU A 84 -7.65 0.37 -5.84
N LEU A 85 -8.78 -0.34 -5.79
CA LEU A 85 -9.31 -0.86 -4.53
C LEU A 85 -8.39 -1.93 -3.95
N LYS A 86 -7.85 -2.82 -4.79
CA LYS A 86 -6.87 -3.85 -4.38
C LYS A 86 -5.61 -3.20 -3.79
N ASP A 87 -5.07 -2.17 -4.44
CA ASP A 87 -3.86 -1.47 -4.00
C ASP A 87 -4.09 -0.69 -2.70
N LEU A 88 -5.27 -0.07 -2.54
CA LEU A 88 -5.66 0.60 -1.30
C LEU A 88 -5.78 -0.40 -0.13
N VAL A 89 -6.43 -1.54 -0.35
CA VAL A 89 -6.51 -2.61 0.65
C VAL A 89 -5.12 -3.13 0.99
N ALA A 90 -4.26 -3.34 -0.01
CA ALA A 90 -2.88 -3.77 0.18
C ALA A 90 -2.07 -2.75 1.00
N TYR A 91 -2.26 -1.45 0.78
CA TYR A 91 -1.66 -0.38 1.58
C TYR A 91 -2.08 -0.42 3.04
N PHE A 92 -3.38 -0.60 3.32
CA PHE A 92 -3.87 -0.71 4.69
C PHE A 92 -3.36 -1.97 5.39
N VAL A 93 -3.37 -3.11 4.71
CA VAL A 93 -2.85 -4.38 5.24
C VAL A 93 -1.35 -4.29 5.49
N SER A 94 -0.60 -3.63 4.60
CA SER A 94 0.84 -3.47 4.76
C SER A 94 1.24 -2.39 5.77
N GLN A 95 0.30 -1.54 6.20
CA GLN A 95 0.58 -0.34 6.99
C GLN A 95 1.66 0.54 6.33
N GLY A 96 1.70 0.58 4.99
CA GLY A 96 2.71 1.31 4.22
C GLY A 96 4.06 0.60 4.09
N ASN A 97 4.22 -0.64 4.59
CA ASN A 97 5.43 -1.42 4.39
C ASN A 97 5.47 -2.03 2.98
N ASN A 98 6.25 -1.43 2.08
CA ASN A 98 6.43 -1.92 0.70
C ASN A 98 7.04 -3.33 0.57
N ARG A 99 7.58 -3.90 1.65
CA ARG A 99 8.06 -5.30 1.72
C ARG A 99 7.08 -6.26 2.37
N HIS A 100 5.86 -5.81 2.68
CA HIS A 100 4.85 -6.67 3.32
C HIS A 100 4.48 -7.85 2.41
N PRO A 101 4.27 -9.08 2.95
CA PRO A 101 3.91 -10.26 2.15
C PRO A 101 2.68 -10.10 1.26
N VAL A 102 1.78 -9.15 1.56
CA VAL A 102 0.61 -8.84 0.72
C VAL A 102 0.99 -8.36 -0.69
N TYR A 103 2.18 -7.77 -0.86
CA TYR A 103 2.71 -7.35 -2.16
C TYR A 103 3.46 -8.47 -2.88
N LYS A 104 3.72 -9.59 -2.21
CA LYS A 104 4.33 -10.75 -2.88
C LYS A 104 3.29 -11.39 -3.78
N ARG A 105 3.70 -11.67 -5.03
CA ARG A 105 2.84 -12.42 -5.96
C ARG A 105 2.49 -13.78 -5.34
N PRO A 106 1.21 -14.20 -5.37
CA PRO A 106 0.83 -15.53 -4.91
C PRO A 106 1.61 -16.58 -5.69
N LYS A 107 2.06 -17.64 -5.00
CA LYS A 107 2.84 -18.71 -5.62
C LYS A 107 2.05 -19.30 -6.78
N SER A 108 2.61 -19.23 -7.99
CA SER A 108 1.98 -19.79 -9.19
C SER A 108 1.70 -21.28 -8.99
N THR A 109 0.48 -21.71 -9.33
CA THR A 109 0.11 -23.13 -9.35
C THR A 109 0.79 -23.87 -10.49
N LYS A 110 1.12 -23.16 -11.58
CA LYS A 110 1.86 -23.68 -12.74
C LYS A 110 3.36 -23.51 -12.51
N LYS A 111 4.11 -24.60 -12.65
CA LYS A 111 5.58 -24.58 -12.67
C LYS A 111 6.06 -23.82 -13.91
N LEU A 112 6.93 -22.84 -13.71
CA LEU A 112 7.56 -22.13 -14.83
C LEU A 112 8.59 -23.04 -15.50
N ASP A 113 8.63 -23.02 -16.83
CA ASP A 113 9.64 -23.73 -17.63
C ASP A 113 10.94 -22.90 -17.66
N ILE A 114 11.74 -23.07 -16.60
CA ILE A 114 13.01 -22.38 -16.41
C ILE A 114 14.13 -23.41 -16.31
N GLU A 115 15.16 -23.25 -17.14
CA GLU A 115 16.41 -24.00 -17.04
C GLU A 115 17.57 -23.04 -16.73
N ILE A 116 18.20 -23.20 -15.57
CA ILE A 116 19.37 -22.39 -15.21
C ILE A 116 20.56 -22.84 -16.06
N ILE A 117 21.18 -21.92 -16.80
CA ILE A 117 22.43 -22.17 -17.53
C ILE A 117 23.62 -21.80 -16.66
N SER A 118 23.58 -20.62 -16.01
CA SER A 118 24.60 -20.19 -15.06
C SER A 118 24.04 -19.15 -14.09
N ALA A 119 24.45 -19.21 -12.83
CA ALA A 119 24.11 -18.19 -11.84
C ALA A 119 25.31 -17.93 -10.91
N ILE A 120 26.02 -16.84 -11.17
CA ILE A 120 27.25 -16.47 -10.46
C ILE A 120 27.01 -15.19 -9.68
N TYR A 121 27.20 -15.23 -8.36
CA TYR A 121 27.08 -14.09 -7.47
C TYR A 121 28.46 -13.67 -6.93
N GLY A 122 28.86 -12.42 -7.15
CA GLY A 122 30.15 -11.92 -6.71
C GLY A 122 30.64 -10.70 -7.48
N VAL A 123 31.97 -10.59 -7.60
CA VAL A 123 32.62 -9.54 -8.39
C VAL A 123 32.76 -10.00 -9.84
N GLU A 124 32.20 -9.23 -10.77
CA GLU A 124 32.26 -9.51 -12.21
C GLU A 124 33.71 -9.71 -12.69
N GLY A 125 33.95 -10.77 -13.46
CA GLY A 125 35.27 -11.13 -13.96
C GLY A 125 36.22 -11.72 -12.92
N ASN A 126 35.82 -11.87 -11.66
CA ASN A 126 36.69 -12.41 -10.60
C ASN A 126 36.11 -13.69 -9.98
N ALA A 127 36.56 -14.84 -10.48
CA ALA A 127 36.12 -16.16 -10.00
C ALA A 127 36.46 -16.43 -8.52
N LYS A 128 37.58 -15.91 -8.00
CA LYS A 128 37.98 -16.09 -6.59
C LYS A 128 37.08 -15.32 -5.62
N ARG A 129 36.46 -14.24 -6.10
CA ARG A 129 35.53 -13.38 -5.35
C ARG A 129 34.08 -13.56 -5.83
N SER A 130 33.77 -14.74 -6.33
CA SER A 130 32.45 -15.12 -6.82
C SER A 130 32.08 -16.52 -6.38
N MET A 131 30.79 -16.82 -6.42
CA MET A 131 30.27 -18.14 -6.11
C MET A 131 29.11 -18.51 -7.01
N ASP A 132 29.01 -19.80 -7.31
CA ASP A 132 27.84 -20.35 -7.97
C ASP A 132 26.68 -20.44 -6.97
N VAL A 133 25.53 -19.87 -7.36
CA VAL A 133 24.28 -19.90 -6.61
C VAL A 133 23.18 -20.66 -7.34
N SER A 134 23.50 -21.36 -8.43
CA SER A 134 22.56 -22.09 -9.29
C SER A 134 21.74 -23.11 -8.49
N LYS A 135 22.40 -23.86 -7.59
CA LYS A 135 21.72 -24.83 -6.71
C LYS A 135 20.70 -24.17 -5.77
N LYS A 136 21.00 -22.97 -5.26
CA LYS A 136 20.08 -22.24 -4.37
C LYS A 136 18.88 -21.73 -5.12
N ILE A 137 19.09 -21.16 -6.31
CA ILE A 137 17.99 -20.74 -7.18
C ILE A 137 17.12 -21.95 -7.56
N GLN A 138 17.74 -23.11 -7.82
CA GLN A 138 16.99 -24.35 -8.08
C GLN A 138 16.09 -24.77 -6.90
N GLN A 139 16.58 -24.69 -5.66
CA GLN A 139 15.76 -24.96 -4.47
C GLN A 139 14.54 -24.03 -4.36
N TYR A 140 14.71 -22.76 -4.73
CA TYR A 140 13.62 -21.79 -4.79
C TYR A 140 12.58 -22.20 -5.86
N PHE A 141 13.02 -22.62 -7.05
CA PHE A 141 12.13 -23.11 -8.09
C PHE A 141 11.37 -24.38 -7.70
N ASP A 142 12.04 -25.29 -6.98
CA ASP A 142 11.42 -26.51 -6.45
C ASP A 142 10.35 -26.18 -5.39
N ALA A 143 10.57 -25.11 -4.62
CA ALA A 143 9.61 -24.53 -3.67
C ALA A 143 8.54 -23.61 -4.30
N ARG A 144 8.53 -23.51 -5.64
CA ARG A 144 7.67 -22.61 -6.44
C ARG A 144 7.80 -21.14 -6.04
N GLU A 145 8.99 -20.75 -5.62
CA GLU A 145 9.37 -19.38 -5.31
C GLU A 145 10.23 -18.85 -6.46
N TYR A 146 9.62 -18.01 -7.30
CA TYR A 146 10.24 -17.45 -8.50
C TYR A 146 10.63 -15.98 -8.33
N GLU A 147 10.62 -15.49 -7.09
CA GLU A 147 10.97 -14.13 -6.76
C GLU A 147 11.69 -14.09 -5.41
N PHE A 148 12.87 -13.45 -5.38
CA PHE A 148 13.70 -13.37 -4.18
C PHE A 148 14.72 -12.22 -4.29
N ASP A 149 15.14 -11.69 -3.14
CA ASP A 149 16.20 -10.68 -3.08
C ASP A 149 17.58 -11.34 -3.13
N ILE A 150 18.44 -10.87 -4.04
CA ILE A 150 19.82 -11.36 -4.08
C ILE A 150 20.67 -10.66 -3.01
N THR A 151 21.07 -11.42 -2.00
CA THR A 151 21.83 -10.90 -0.85
C THR A 151 22.93 -11.87 -0.41
N ASN A 152 23.84 -11.40 0.44
CA ASN A 152 24.77 -12.26 1.19
C ASN A 152 24.05 -13.40 1.92
N SER A 153 22.88 -13.12 2.52
CA SER A 153 22.09 -14.13 3.23
C SER A 153 21.56 -15.19 2.27
N PHE A 154 21.01 -14.78 1.13
CA PHE A 154 20.61 -15.70 0.06
C PHE A 154 21.79 -16.57 -0.39
N ALA A 155 22.94 -15.95 -0.69
CA ALA A 155 24.16 -16.64 -1.09
C ALA A 155 24.74 -17.54 0.02
N GLY A 156 24.36 -17.31 1.29
CA GLY A 156 24.75 -18.10 2.48
C GLY A 156 26.12 -17.75 3.04
N ARG A 157 26.88 -16.90 2.34
CA ARG A 157 28.14 -16.30 2.74
C ARG A 157 28.41 -15.07 1.89
N ASP A 158 29.30 -14.20 2.35
CA ASP A 158 29.80 -13.10 1.54
C ASP A 158 31.05 -13.53 0.75
N PRO A 159 30.98 -13.66 -0.58
CA PRO A 159 32.16 -14.00 -1.40
C PRO A 159 33.14 -12.82 -1.55
N ALA A 160 32.72 -11.59 -1.24
CA ALA A 160 33.50 -10.38 -1.50
C ALA A 160 33.13 -9.23 -0.56
N GLY A 161 33.54 -9.34 0.71
CA GLY A 161 33.33 -8.27 1.69
C GLY A 161 33.91 -6.92 1.22
N GLY A 162 33.18 -5.84 1.52
CA GLY A 162 33.58 -4.46 1.17
C GLY A 162 33.47 -4.12 -0.32
N THR A 163 32.94 -5.01 -1.15
CA THR A 163 32.69 -4.75 -2.58
C THR A 163 31.24 -5.06 -2.92
N VAL A 164 30.63 -4.21 -3.73
CA VAL A 164 29.29 -4.45 -4.23
C VAL A 164 29.31 -5.66 -5.15
N LYS A 165 28.47 -6.64 -4.83
CA LYS A 165 28.35 -7.85 -5.66
C LYS A 165 27.23 -7.70 -6.67
N VAL A 166 27.34 -8.49 -7.72
CA VAL A 166 26.32 -8.65 -8.75
C VAL A 166 26.03 -10.12 -8.95
N LEU A 167 24.78 -10.44 -9.26
CA LEU A 167 24.37 -11.71 -9.82
C LEU A 167 24.40 -11.61 -11.34
N LEU A 168 25.21 -12.45 -11.96
CA LEU A 168 25.20 -12.73 -13.39
C LEU A 168 24.41 -14.02 -13.59
N LEU A 169 23.20 -13.88 -14.09
CA LEU A 169 22.24 -14.97 -14.25
C LEU A 169 21.96 -15.18 -15.73
N LYS A 170 22.13 -16.41 -16.21
CA LYS A 170 21.74 -16.87 -17.54
C LYS A 170 20.84 -18.09 -17.41
N TYR A 171 19.69 -18.05 -18.06
CA TYR A 171 18.70 -19.12 -17.99
C TYR A 171 17.91 -19.21 -19.30
N LYS A 172 17.25 -20.34 -19.54
CA LYS A 172 16.20 -20.44 -20.55
C LYS A 172 14.84 -20.29 -19.88
N PHE A 173 13.94 -19.56 -20.52
CA PHE A 173 12.55 -19.45 -20.17
C PHE A 173 11.71 -19.79 -21.38
N ASN A 174 10.88 -20.83 -21.30
CA ASN A 174 10.12 -21.37 -22.43
C ASN A 174 11.02 -21.57 -23.68
N GLY A 175 12.21 -22.16 -23.48
CA GLY A 175 13.23 -22.37 -24.52
C GLY A 175 14.05 -21.13 -24.94
N LYS A 176 13.65 -19.90 -24.59
CA LYS A 176 14.38 -18.67 -24.94
C LYS A 176 15.46 -18.35 -23.91
N THR A 177 16.69 -18.13 -24.35
CA THR A 177 17.80 -17.75 -23.44
C THR A 177 17.70 -16.28 -23.04
N ILE A 178 17.76 -16.03 -21.73
CA ILE A 178 17.72 -14.71 -21.10
C ILE A 178 18.96 -14.56 -20.21
N SER A 179 19.56 -13.36 -20.24
CA SER A 179 20.67 -12.98 -19.36
C SER A 179 20.26 -11.76 -18.54
N LYS A 180 20.45 -11.81 -17.21
CA LYS A 180 20.19 -10.72 -16.28
C LYS A 180 21.44 -10.43 -15.45
N LYS A 181 21.67 -9.14 -15.20
CA LYS A 181 22.70 -8.64 -14.27
C LYS A 181 22.01 -7.84 -13.18
N ILE A 182 22.09 -8.30 -11.95
CA ILE A 182 21.32 -7.77 -10.82
C ILE A 182 22.29 -7.42 -9.69
N ARG A 183 22.23 -6.19 -9.19
CA ARG A 183 23.08 -5.73 -8.07
C ARG A 183 22.62 -6.36 -6.76
N GLU A 184 23.54 -6.54 -5.80
CA GLU A 184 23.21 -6.93 -4.43
C GLU A 184 22.09 -6.05 -3.83
N GLY A 185 21.13 -6.70 -3.17
CA GLY A 185 19.90 -6.09 -2.65
C GLY A 185 18.80 -5.92 -3.70
N GLY A 186 19.06 -6.28 -4.96
CA GLY A 186 18.07 -6.24 -6.03
C GLY A 186 17.09 -7.41 -6.00
N LEU A 187 15.87 -7.14 -6.44
CA LEU A 187 14.85 -8.17 -6.64
C LEU A 187 15.17 -9.00 -7.90
N VAL A 188 15.23 -10.31 -7.74
CA VAL A 188 15.26 -11.27 -8.85
C VAL A 188 13.84 -11.78 -9.04
N SER A 189 13.27 -11.55 -10.22
CA SER A 189 11.93 -12.08 -10.58
C SER A 189 11.98 -12.78 -11.93
N PHE A 190 11.31 -13.94 -12.02
CA PHE A 190 11.19 -14.75 -13.23
C PHE A 190 9.79 -14.72 -13.84
N TYR A 191 8.91 -13.90 -13.29
CA TYR A 191 7.63 -13.61 -13.92
C TYR A 191 7.83 -12.54 -15.00
N GLU A 192 7.20 -12.73 -16.17
CA GLU A 192 6.99 -11.67 -17.15
C GLU A 192 5.78 -10.80 -16.77
#